data_AF-I2NFZ6-F1
#
_entry.id   AF-I2NFZ6-F1
#
_cell.length_a   1.000
_cell.length_b   1.000
_cell.length_c   1.000
_cell.angle_alpha   90.00
_cell.angle_beta   90.00
_cell.angle_gamma   90.00
#
_symmetry.space_group_name_H-M   'P 1'
#
loop_
_entity.id
_entity.type
_entity.pdbx_description
1 polymer ?
#
loop_
_entity_poly.entity_id
_entity_poly.type
_entity_poly.pdbx_seq_one_letter_code
_entity_poly.pdbx_strand_id
1 'polypeptide(L)'
;MNPDTGYVSGVLNQDSLSKAKETALAECRKRDSQGSCKIVSWVRNGCIAGAEGKAINPPGHWRSFYMGTEKGLAEAVALAKCKADSSLSNCRIILPEGCSLP
;
A
#
# COMPACT_ATOMS: atom_id res chain seq x y z
N MET A 1 0.81 -4.49 -5.73
CA MET A 1 1.46 -5.40 -4.78
C MET A 1 1.65 -6.74 -5.46
N ASN A 2 2.86 -7.31 -5.37
CA ASN A 2 3.08 -8.73 -5.63
C ASN A 2 2.87 -9.49 -4.29
N PRO A 3 1.91 -10.44 -4.21
CA PRO A 3 1.66 -11.21 -2.99
C PRO A 3 2.77 -12.23 -2.64
N ASP A 4 3.53 -12.70 -3.63
CA ASP A 4 4.59 -13.70 -3.46
C ASP A 4 5.86 -13.07 -2.88
N THR A 5 6.23 -11.89 -3.38
CA THR A 5 7.43 -11.15 -2.93
C THR A 5 7.14 -10.11 -1.85
N GLY A 6 5.87 -9.77 -1.62
CA GLY A 6 5.47 -8.68 -0.75
C GLY A 6 5.80 -7.29 -1.33
N TYR A 7 6.31 -7.20 -2.56
CA TYR A 7 6.67 -5.93 -3.17
C TYR A 7 5.44 -5.06 -3.39
N VAL A 8 5.54 -3.78 -2.99
CA VAL A 8 4.48 -2.78 -3.17
C VAL A 8 5.03 -1.58 -3.90
N SER A 9 4.25 -1.10 -4.86
CA SER A 9 4.44 0.17 -5.55
C SER A 9 3.10 0.86 -5.74
N GLY A 10 3.13 2.15 -6.03
CA GLY A 10 1.97 2.97 -6.35
C GLY A 10 2.32 4.03 -7.39
N VAL A 11 1.29 4.62 -7.98
CA VAL A 11 1.39 5.75 -8.91
C VAL A 11 0.44 6.85 -8.44
N LEU A 12 0.78 8.09 -8.75
CA LEU A 12 0.04 9.29 -8.35
C LEU A 12 -0.26 10.15 -9.59
N ASN A 13 -1.19 11.09 -9.44
CA ASN A 13 -1.48 12.14 -10.44
C ASN A 13 -1.76 11.59 -11.84
N GLN A 14 -2.73 10.68 -11.92
CA GLN A 14 -3.14 10.07 -13.18
C GLN A 14 -4.52 10.61 -13.59
N ASP A 15 -4.71 10.83 -14.89
CA ASP A 15 -5.90 11.48 -15.45
C ASP A 15 -7.22 10.75 -15.14
N SER A 16 -7.14 9.44 -14.85
CA SER A 16 -8.30 8.63 -14.48
C SER A 16 -7.90 7.46 -13.59
N LEU A 17 -8.88 6.90 -12.88
CA LEU A 17 -8.70 5.67 -12.11
C LEU A 17 -8.26 4.49 -12.99
N SER A 18 -8.78 4.41 -14.24
CA SER A 18 -8.40 3.36 -15.18
C SER A 18 -6.91 3.47 -15.53
N LYS A 19 -6.46 4.68 -15.85
CA LYS A 19 -5.05 4.94 -16.14
C LYS A 19 -4.17 4.67 -14.91
N ALA A 20 -4.61 5.09 -13.73
CA ALA A 20 -3.88 4.82 -12.49
C ALA A 20 -3.67 3.33 -12.23
N LYS A 21 -4.72 2.52 -12.40
CA LYS A 21 -4.62 1.06 -12.23
C LYS A 21 -3.71 0.44 -13.27
N GLU A 22 -3.84 0.83 -14.53
CA GLU A 22 -3.01 0.34 -15.63
C GLU A 22 -1.52 0.65 -15.38
N THR A 23 -1.20 1.92 -15.12
CA THR A 23 0.18 2.37 -14.87
C THR A 23 0.76 1.68 -13.62
N ALA A 24 0.00 1.58 -12.52
CA ALA A 24 0.46 0.88 -11.31
C ALA A 24 0.76 -0.61 -11.55
N LEU A 25 -0.08 -1.30 -12.33
CA LEU A 25 0.16 -2.69 -12.69
C LEU A 25 1.40 -2.83 -13.59
N ALA A 26 1.58 -1.93 -14.55
CA ALA A 26 2.78 -1.91 -15.40
C ALA A 26 4.06 -1.70 -14.57
N GLU A 27 4.07 -0.72 -13.67
CA GLU A 27 5.21 -0.46 -12.78
C GLU A 27 5.52 -1.63 -11.84
N CYS A 28 4.49 -2.28 -11.30
CA CYS A 28 4.69 -3.49 -10.49
C CYS A 28 5.33 -4.62 -11.31
N ARG A 29 4.83 -4.86 -12.53
CA ARG A 29 5.32 -5.93 -13.43
C ARG A 29 6.72 -5.68 -13.97
N LYS A 30 7.15 -4.42 -14.11
CA LYS A 30 8.54 -4.09 -14.52
C LYS A 30 9.57 -4.62 -13.54
N ARG A 31 9.26 -4.56 -12.24
CA ARG A 31 10.17 -5.04 -11.18
C ARG A 31 9.99 -6.52 -10.88
N ASP A 32 8.82 -7.08 -11.19
CA ASP A 32 8.47 -8.45 -10.86
C ASP A 32 7.62 -9.08 -11.98
N SER A 33 8.31 -9.68 -12.95
CA SER A 33 7.74 -10.16 -14.20
C SER A 33 6.88 -11.43 -14.06
N GLN A 34 6.85 -12.06 -12.87
CA GLN A 34 6.18 -13.35 -12.63
C GLN A 34 4.66 -13.26 -12.36
N GLY A 35 4.03 -12.10 -12.58
CA GLY A 35 2.61 -12.06 -12.98
C GLY A 35 1.54 -11.98 -11.88
N SER A 36 1.88 -11.95 -10.60
CA SER A 36 0.90 -11.90 -9.49
C SER A 36 0.57 -10.47 -9.00
N CYS A 37 1.12 -9.44 -9.64
CA CYS A 37 0.85 -8.04 -9.32
C CYS A 37 -0.65 -7.71 -9.36
N LYS A 38 -1.19 -7.26 -8.23
CA LYS A 38 -2.58 -6.81 -8.06
C LYS A 38 -2.68 -5.40 -7.48
N ILE A 39 -3.79 -4.72 -7.79
CA ILE A 39 -4.18 -3.47 -7.15
C ILE A 39 -4.77 -3.78 -5.77
N VAL A 40 -4.28 -3.09 -4.74
CA VAL A 40 -4.67 -3.32 -3.34
C VAL A 40 -5.44 -2.15 -2.74
N SER A 41 -5.27 -0.95 -3.27
CA SER A 41 -5.98 0.25 -2.84
C SER A 41 -5.89 1.35 -3.89
N TRP A 42 -6.78 2.33 -3.81
CA TRP A 42 -6.77 3.54 -4.62
C TRP A 42 -7.46 4.68 -3.86
N VAL A 43 -7.07 5.91 -4.16
CA VAL A 43 -7.65 7.13 -3.58
C VAL A 43 -7.84 8.15 -4.70
N ARG A 44 -8.86 9.00 -4.57
CA ARG A 44 -9.10 10.17 -5.42
C ARG A 44 -9.23 11.40 -4.52
N ASN A 45 -8.64 12.53 -4.93
CA ASN A 45 -8.66 13.80 -4.18
C ASN A 45 -8.17 13.62 -2.73
N GLY A 46 -7.05 12.92 -2.57
CA GLY A 46 -6.52 12.57 -1.26
C GLY A 46 -5.14 11.95 -1.32
N CYS A 47 -4.66 11.53 -0.16
CA CYS A 47 -3.36 10.92 0.03
C CYS A 47 -3.51 9.47 0.47
N ILE A 48 -2.51 8.66 0.14
CA ILE A 48 -2.46 7.24 0.47
C ILE A 48 -1.08 6.89 1.04
N ALA A 49 -1.06 6.05 2.06
CA ALA A 49 0.16 5.44 2.59
C ALA A 49 -0.08 3.97 2.93
N GLY A 50 1.00 3.22 3.09
CA GLY A 50 0.99 1.80 3.40
C GLY A 50 1.85 1.49 4.62
N ALA A 51 1.30 0.70 5.54
CA ALA A 51 2.03 0.11 6.66
C ALA A 51 1.95 -1.42 6.60
N GLU A 52 2.87 -2.12 7.23
CA GLU A 52 2.78 -3.57 7.44
C GLU A 52 3.17 -3.96 8.85
N GLY A 53 2.69 -5.11 9.30
CA GLY A 53 3.09 -5.74 10.55
C GLY A 53 3.35 -7.23 10.37
N LYS A 54 4.26 -7.77 11.17
CA LYS A 54 4.62 -9.18 11.20
C LYS A 54 3.64 -9.94 12.09
N ALA A 55 2.97 -10.94 11.54
CA ALA A 55 2.09 -11.84 12.28
C ALA A 55 2.87 -12.53 13.41
N ILE A 56 2.26 -12.51 14.60
CA ILE A 56 2.79 -13.20 15.78
C ILE A 56 2.57 -14.70 15.61
N ASN A 57 1.36 -15.10 15.19
CA ASN A 57 0.98 -16.50 14.95
C ASN A 57 0.04 -16.62 13.73
N PRO A 58 0.35 -17.45 12.71
CA PRO A 58 1.64 -18.13 12.51
C PRO A 58 2.76 -17.12 12.21
N PRO A 59 3.97 -17.32 12.77
CA PRO A 59 5.08 -16.41 12.54
C PRO A 59 5.57 -16.47 11.08
N GLY A 60 6.10 -15.34 10.60
CA GLY A 60 6.72 -15.26 9.26
C GLY A 60 5.83 -14.65 8.17
N HIS A 61 4.54 -14.48 8.44
CA HIS A 61 3.63 -13.77 7.55
C HIS A 61 3.61 -12.28 7.85
N TRP A 62 3.54 -11.44 6.80
CA TRP A 62 3.34 -10.00 6.93
C TRP A 62 1.94 -9.62 6.45
N ARG A 63 1.31 -8.68 7.14
CA ARG A 63 0.02 -8.11 6.75
C ARG A 63 0.20 -6.63 6.46
N SER A 64 -0.21 -6.20 5.28
CA SER A 64 -0.15 -4.80 4.85
C SER A 64 -1.51 -4.11 4.99
N PHE A 65 -1.47 -2.82 5.29
CA PHE A 65 -2.62 -1.93 5.45
C PHE A 65 -2.39 -0.69 4.60
N TYR A 66 -3.36 -0.32 3.78
CA TYR A 66 -3.27 0.85 2.90
C TYR A 66 -4.41 1.80 3.23
N MET A 67 -4.07 3.00 3.68
CA MET A 67 -5.05 3.97 4.17
C MET A 67 -5.04 5.21 3.31
N GLY A 68 -6.24 5.58 2.84
CA GLY A 68 -6.51 6.81 2.12
C GLY A 68 -7.13 7.86 3.05
N THR A 69 -6.61 9.08 3.06
CA THR A 69 -7.10 10.18 3.90
C THR A 69 -6.62 11.53 3.37
N GLU A 70 -6.92 12.61 4.08
CA GLU A 70 -6.38 13.95 3.82
C GLU A 70 -4.86 14.03 4.02
N LYS A 71 -4.26 15.10 3.48
CA LYS A 71 -2.82 15.32 3.48
C LYS A 71 -2.25 15.39 4.89
N GLY A 72 -1.13 14.68 5.11
CA GLY A 72 -0.39 14.65 6.36
C GLY A 72 -0.87 13.61 7.36
N LEU A 73 -1.92 12.83 7.04
CA LEU A 73 -2.48 11.84 7.95
C LEU A 73 -2.31 10.38 7.50
N ALA A 74 -1.97 10.11 6.23
CA ALA A 74 -2.11 8.76 5.68
C ALA A 74 -1.16 7.76 6.35
N GLU A 75 0.09 8.13 6.59
CA GLU A 75 1.06 7.28 7.30
C GLU A 75 0.64 7.03 8.75
N ALA A 76 0.21 8.08 9.46
CA ALA A 76 -0.23 7.97 10.85
C ALA A 76 -1.43 7.02 10.98
N VAL A 77 -2.41 7.14 10.09
CA VAL A 77 -3.60 6.29 10.07
C VAL A 77 -3.24 4.85 9.67
N ALA A 78 -2.38 4.64 8.67
CA ALA A 78 -1.91 3.32 8.28
C ALA A 78 -1.16 2.61 9.43
N LEU A 79 -0.25 3.32 10.09
CA LEU A 79 0.52 2.79 11.21
C LEU A 79 -0.36 2.52 12.43
N ALA A 80 -1.30 3.42 12.74
CA ALA A 80 -2.27 3.21 13.81
C ALA A 80 -3.13 1.96 13.56
N LYS A 81 -3.57 1.76 12.30
CA LYS A 81 -4.33 0.56 11.92
C LYS A 81 -3.54 -0.72 12.12
N CYS A 82 -2.25 -0.73 11.76
CA CYS A 82 -1.37 -1.87 12.02
C CYS A 82 -1.21 -2.11 13.54
N LYS A 83 -0.91 -1.07 14.32
CA LYS A 83 -0.67 -1.18 15.77
C LYS A 83 -1.91 -1.58 16.57
N ALA A 84 -3.10 -1.30 16.04
CA ALA A 84 -4.37 -1.71 16.64
C ALA A 84 -4.65 -3.21 16.49
N ASP A 85 -3.97 -3.90 15.57
CA ASP A 85 -4.10 -5.35 15.39
C ASP A 85 -3.14 -6.07 16.36
N SER A 86 -3.70 -6.58 17.47
CA SER A 86 -2.93 -7.30 18.51
C SER A 86 -2.31 -8.61 18.03
N SER A 87 -2.67 -9.10 16.84
CA SER A 87 -2.03 -10.27 16.23
C SER A 87 -0.73 -9.95 15.49
N LEU A 88 -0.35 -8.66 15.42
CA LEU A 88 0.81 -8.17 14.70
C LEU A 88 1.84 -7.53 15.63
N SER A 89 3.10 -7.59 15.21
CA SER A 89 4.23 -6.89 15.81
C SER A 89 5.05 -6.19 14.73
N ASN A 90 6.04 -5.38 15.13
CA ASN A 90 6.98 -4.73 14.19
C ASN A 90 6.29 -3.89 13.09
N CYS A 91 5.23 -3.19 13.47
CA CYS A 91 4.50 -2.31 12.55
C CYS A 91 5.40 -1.20 12.01
N ARG A 92 5.49 -1.07 10.68
CA ARG A 92 6.31 -0.07 9.98
C ARG A 92 5.64 0.46 8.72
N ILE A 93 6.06 1.63 8.27
CA ILE A 93 5.67 2.19 6.97
C ILE A 93 6.44 1.46 5.86
N ILE A 94 5.72 1.08 4.79
CA ILE A 94 6.28 0.45 3.58
C ILE A 94 6.02 1.26 2.31
N LEU A 95 5.00 2.10 2.33
CA LEU A 95 4.71 3.03 1.26
C LEU A 95 4.50 4.40 1.92
N PRO A 96 5.41 5.36 1.70
CA PRO A 96 5.26 6.69 2.27
C PRO A 96 4.01 7.36 1.70
N GLU A 97 3.56 8.43 2.36
CA GLU A 97 2.41 9.19 1.90
C GLU A 97 2.63 9.74 0.48
N GLY A 98 1.69 9.42 -0.40
CA GLY A 98 1.60 9.96 -1.75
C GLY A 98 0.23 10.58 -1.98
N CYS A 99 0.19 11.80 -2.51
CA CYS A 99 -1.04 12.55 -2.71
C CYS A 99 -1.40 12.72 -4.18
N SER A 100 -2.70 12.64 -4.48
CA SER A 100 -3.28 13.09 -5.74
C SER A 100 -4.42 14.05 -5.41
N LEU A 101 -4.07 15.33 -5.37
CA LEU A 101 -4.95 16.45 -5.07
C LEU A 101 -5.32 17.18 -6.37
N PRO A 102 -6.45 17.91 -6.42
CA PRO A 102 -6.80 18.77 -7.53
C PRO A 102 -5.74 19.84 -7.85
#